data_AF-R9T6J7-F1
#
_entry.id   AF-R9T6J7-F1
#
_cell.length_a   1.000
_cell.length_b   1.000
_cell.length_c   1.000
_cell.angle_alpha   90.00
_cell.angle_beta   90.00
_cell.angle_gamma   90.00
#
_symmetry.space_group_name_H-M   'P 1'
#
loop_
_entity.id
_entity.type
_entity.pdbx_description
1 polymer ?
#
loop_
_entity_poly.entity_id
_entity_poly.type
_entity_poly.pdbx_seq_one_letter_code
_entity_poly.pdbx_strand_id
1 'polypeptide(L)'
;MSSIIEAVLKELNKYDIESVEEVYLTVGEMTYLGSEQLEFAYEILTQDSILKGSKLVIETEKIEVMCNNCGYTGGIKYLESGEEDESYHTQLPIISCPQCSSQVEVVKGRSCVVKSVKAVERDV
;
A
#
# COMPACT_ATOMS: atom_id res chain seq x y z
N MET A 1 -2.91 -2.91 -10.26
CA MET A 1 -1.90 -3.98 -10.10
C MET A 1 -1.03 -4.15 -11.35
N SER A 2 -1.60 -4.27 -12.56
CA SER A 2 -0.81 -4.44 -13.79
C SER A 2 0.30 -3.40 -13.97
N SER A 3 0.00 -2.11 -13.73
CA SER A 3 1.01 -1.04 -13.79
C SER A 3 2.16 -1.19 -12.79
N ILE A 4 1.91 -1.79 -11.63
CA ILE A 4 2.94 -2.07 -10.61
C ILE A 4 3.85 -3.18 -11.12
N ILE A 5 3.26 -4.27 -11.61
CA ILE A 5 3.99 -5.42 -12.16
C ILE A 5 4.85 -4.98 -13.35
N GLU A 6 4.28 -4.19 -14.28
CA GLU A 6 5.01 -3.63 -15.41
C GLU A 6 6.18 -2.74 -14.96
N ALA A 7 5.99 -1.91 -13.94
CA ALA A 7 7.05 -1.08 -13.39
C ALA A 7 8.19 -1.91 -12.78
N VAL A 8 7.85 -2.98 -12.04
CA VAL A 8 8.83 -3.91 -11.47
C VAL A 8 9.60 -4.62 -12.58
N LEU A 9 8.91 -5.22 -13.55
CA LEU A 9 9.55 -5.92 -14.67
C LEU A 9 10.44 -4.99 -15.49
N LYS A 10 10.00 -3.76 -15.72
CA LYS A 10 10.79 -2.74 -16.42
C LYS A 10 12.09 -2.40 -15.67
N GLU A 11 12.04 -2.35 -14.34
CA GLU A 11 13.23 -2.09 -13.53
C GLU A 11 14.18 -3.30 -13.53
N LEU A 12 13.65 -4.52 -13.38
CA LEU A 12 14.43 -5.76 -13.34
C LEU A 12 15.15 -6.07 -14.66
N ASN A 13 14.60 -5.64 -15.80
CA ASN A 13 15.24 -5.80 -17.12
C ASN A 13 16.63 -5.12 -17.24
N LYS A 14 17.02 -4.29 -16.27
CA LYS A 14 18.35 -3.67 -16.21
C LYS A 14 19.43 -4.57 -15.62
N TYR A 15 19.05 -5.72 -15.06
CA TYR A 15 19.91 -6.66 -14.34
C TYR A 15 19.76 -8.07 -14.93
N ASP A 16 20.76 -8.94 -14.78
CA ASP A 16 20.64 -10.35 -15.18
C ASP A 16 20.05 -11.18 -14.04
N ILE A 17 18.74 -11.06 -13.87
CA ILE A 17 17.99 -11.71 -12.79
C ILE A 17 17.61 -13.14 -13.19
N GLU A 18 17.92 -14.10 -12.32
CA GLU A 18 17.44 -15.47 -12.45
C GLU A 18 16.01 -15.63 -11.91
N SER A 19 15.74 -15.07 -10.73
CA SER A 19 14.43 -15.16 -10.08
C SER A 19 14.18 -14.02 -9.10
N VAL A 20 12.90 -13.78 -8.80
CA VAL A 20 12.47 -12.81 -7.78
C VAL A 20 11.91 -13.56 -6.58
N GLU A 21 12.36 -13.21 -5.39
CA GLU A 21 11.89 -13.80 -4.14
C GLU A 21 10.72 -12.99 -3.57
N GLU A 22 10.86 -11.65 -3.51
CA GLU A 22 9.89 -10.78 -2.85
C GLU A 22 9.74 -9.43 -3.56
N VAL A 23 8.50 -8.93 -3.61
CA VAL A 23 8.18 -7.54 -3.99
C VAL A 23 7.52 -6.86 -2.80
N TYR A 24 8.14 -5.79 -2.29
CA TYR A 24 7.61 -5.01 -1.18
C TYR A 24 6.79 -3.84 -1.71
N LEU A 25 5.51 -3.78 -1.33
CA LEU A 25 4.57 -2.74 -1.72
C LEU A 25 4.09 -1.99 -0.49
N THR A 26 4.24 -0.67 -0.48
CA THR A 26 3.61 0.19 0.51
C THR A 26 2.24 0.62 0.01
N VAL A 27 1.19 0.36 0.79
CA VAL A 27 -0.20 0.67 0.46
C VAL A 27 -0.81 1.55 1.54
N GLY A 28 -1.20 2.77 1.17
CA GLY A 28 -1.80 3.73 2.06
C GLY A 28 -3.27 3.43 2.34
N GLU A 29 -3.71 3.63 3.58
CA GLU A 29 -5.10 3.34 3.98
C GLU A 29 -6.16 4.08 3.14
N MET A 30 -5.87 5.29 2.65
CA MET A 30 -6.80 6.03 1.80
C MET A 30 -6.94 5.47 0.38
N THR A 31 -6.12 4.48 -0.01
CA THR A 31 -6.32 3.80 -1.30
C THR A 31 -7.45 2.79 -1.23
N TYR A 32 -7.86 2.37 -0.01
CA TYR A 32 -8.88 1.32 0.21
C TYR A 32 -8.61 0.03 -0.58
N LEU A 33 -7.33 -0.29 -0.80
CA LEU A 33 -6.93 -1.52 -1.47
C LEU A 33 -6.73 -2.60 -0.40
N GLY A 34 -7.53 -3.66 -0.44
CA GLY A 34 -7.37 -4.78 0.48
C GLY A 34 -6.20 -5.69 0.08
N SER A 35 -5.42 -6.10 1.08
CA SER A 35 -4.21 -6.91 0.87
C SER A 35 -4.50 -8.23 0.16
N GLU A 36 -5.55 -8.94 0.56
CA GLU A 36 -5.93 -10.22 -0.05
C GLU A 36 -6.26 -10.07 -1.54
N GLN A 37 -6.95 -8.98 -1.92
CA GLN A 37 -7.26 -8.73 -3.33
C GLN A 37 -6.01 -8.37 -4.14
N LEU A 38 -5.07 -7.64 -3.53
CA LEU A 38 -3.78 -7.32 -4.16
C LEU A 38 -2.93 -8.57 -4.33
N GLU A 39 -2.84 -9.43 -3.31
CA GLU A 39 -2.10 -10.69 -3.35
C GLU A 39 -2.68 -11.64 -4.40
N PHE A 40 -4.00 -11.81 -4.44
CA PHE A 40 -4.68 -12.61 -5.45
C PHE A 40 -4.44 -12.09 -6.87
N ALA A 41 -4.58 -10.78 -7.08
CA ALA A 41 -4.31 -10.18 -8.38
C ALA A 41 -2.84 -10.34 -8.79
N TYR A 42 -1.91 -10.22 -7.83
CA TYR A 42 -0.48 -10.40 -8.06
C TYR A 42 -0.16 -11.83 -8.49
N GLU A 43 -0.70 -12.83 -7.79
CA GLU A 43 -0.48 -14.25 -8.12
C GLU A 43 -0.92 -14.58 -9.55
N ILE A 44 -2.09 -14.10 -9.98
CA ILE A 44 -2.60 -14.36 -11.33
C ILE A 44 -1.77 -13.63 -12.39
N LEU A 45 -1.49 -12.35 -12.18
CA LEU A 45 -0.85 -11.51 -13.18
C LEU A 45 0.66 -11.80 -13.34
N THR A 46 1.28 -12.51 -12.39
CA THR A 46 2.71 -12.83 -12.43
C THR A 46 3.02 -14.21 -13.00
N GLN A 47 2.02 -15.05 -13.29
CA GLN A 47 2.20 -16.45 -13.70
C GLN A 47 3.13 -16.67 -14.90
N ASP A 48 3.16 -15.71 -15.83
CA ASP A 48 3.94 -15.78 -17.07
C ASP A 48 5.17 -14.84 -17.05
N SER A 49 5.75 -14.60 -15.87
CA SER A 49 6.90 -13.70 -15.69
C SER A 49 7.94 -14.24 -14.69
N ILE A 50 9.10 -13.58 -14.58
CA ILE A 50 10.13 -13.87 -13.57
C ILE A 50 9.66 -13.62 -12.12
N LEU A 51 8.49 -13.00 -11.95
CA LEU A 51 7.84 -12.78 -10.66
C LEU A 51 7.00 -13.98 -10.22
N LYS A 52 6.83 -15.00 -11.07
CA LYS A 52 6.06 -16.20 -10.74
C LYS A 52 6.61 -16.85 -9.47
N GLY A 53 5.73 -17.07 -8.49
CA GLY A 53 6.08 -17.69 -7.21
C GLY A 53 6.78 -16.77 -6.22
N SER A 54 7.03 -15.50 -6.58
CA SER A 54 7.52 -14.49 -5.64
C SER A 54 6.43 -14.07 -4.65
N LYS A 55 6.84 -13.65 -3.45
CA LYS A 55 5.94 -13.15 -2.42
C LYS A 55 5.68 -11.66 -2.59
N LEU A 56 4.41 -11.26 -2.64
CA LEU A 56 4.03 -9.86 -2.45
C LEU A 56 4.00 -9.56 -0.94
N VAL A 57 4.84 -8.64 -0.47
CA VAL A 57 4.87 -8.19 0.92
C VAL A 57 4.24 -6.81 0.99
N ILE A 58 3.11 -6.68 1.68
CA ILE A 58 2.36 -5.42 1.78
C ILE A 58 2.62 -4.78 3.13
N GLU A 59 3.09 -3.53 3.11
CA GLU A 59 3.21 -2.65 4.28
C GLU A 59 2.10 -1.59 4.22
N THR A 60 1.25 -1.53 5.24
CA THR A 60 0.20 -0.51 5.30
C THR A 60 0.73 0.82 5.82
N GLU A 61 0.54 1.90 5.05
CA GLU A 61 0.82 3.26 5.48
C GLU A 61 -0.45 3.89 6.09
N LYS A 62 -0.40 4.15 7.40
CA LYS A 62 -1.48 4.83 8.15
C LYS A 62 -1.69 6.27 7.67
N ILE A 63 -2.92 6.77 7.83
CA ILE A 63 -3.23 8.17 7.53
C ILE A 63 -2.55 9.08 8.57
N GLU A 64 -1.75 10.03 8.08
CA GLU A 64 -1.25 11.15 8.87
C GLU A 64 -1.71 12.46 8.23
N VAL A 65 -2.03 13.44 9.08
CA VAL A 65 -2.51 14.76 8.67
C VAL A 65 -1.69 15.87 9.32
N MET A 66 -1.67 17.03 8.67
CA MET A 66 -1.10 18.28 9.16
C MET A 66 -2.18 19.36 9.23
N CYS A 67 -2.30 20.05 10.36
CA CYS A 67 -3.24 21.15 10.55
C CYS A 67 -2.54 22.51 10.47
N ASN A 68 -2.86 23.29 9.45
CA ASN A 68 -2.31 24.65 9.28
C ASN A 68 -2.87 25.67 10.29
N ASN A 69 -3.93 25.33 11.03
CA ASN A 69 -4.54 26.24 12.02
C ASN A 69 -3.92 26.13 13.42
N CYS A 70 -3.60 24.91 13.90
CA CYS A 70 -3.03 24.70 15.24
C CYS A 70 -1.65 24.03 15.26
N GLY A 71 -1.12 23.61 14.10
CA GLY A 71 0.18 22.96 14.00
C GLY A 71 0.19 21.46 14.32
N TYR A 72 -0.97 20.83 14.57
CA TYR A 72 -1.03 19.39 14.80
C TYR A 72 -0.50 18.59 13.61
N THR A 73 0.37 17.61 13.88
CA THR A 73 0.81 16.59 12.92
C THR A 73 0.69 15.21 13.55
N GLY A 74 0.01 14.29 12.90
CA GLY A 74 -0.17 12.93 13.41
C GLY A 74 -1.37 12.20 12.82
N GLY A 75 -1.79 11.12 13.47
CA GLY A 75 -2.92 10.30 13.04
C GLY A 75 -4.28 11.00 13.13
N ILE A 76 -5.30 10.31 12.64
CA ILE A 76 -6.69 10.78 12.65
C ILE A 76 -7.57 9.94 13.58
N LYS A 77 -8.80 10.40 13.79
CA LYS A 77 -9.86 9.60 14.42
C LYS A 77 -10.64 8.83 13.36
N TYR A 78 -11.22 7.71 13.74
CA TYR A 78 -12.09 6.91 12.90
C TYR A 78 -13.48 6.86 13.53
N LEU A 79 -14.51 6.88 12.68
CA LEU A 79 -15.87 6.56 13.11
C LEU A 79 -15.99 5.04 13.18
N GLU A 80 -16.43 4.55 14.33
CA GLU A 80 -16.84 3.17 14.50
C GLU A 80 -18.31 3.07 14.05
N SER A 81 -18.58 2.30 13.00
CA SER A 81 -19.95 1.88 12.68
C SER A 81 -20.40 0.87 13.72
N GLY A 82 -21.56 1.11 14.35
CA GLY A 82 -22.08 0.32 15.47
C GLY A 82 -22.28 -1.17 15.18
N GLU A 83 -22.42 -1.93 16.27
CA GLU A 83 -22.34 -3.40 16.42
C GLU A 83 -23.34 -4.27 15.63
N GLU A 84 -24.13 -3.74 14.70
CA GLU A 84 -25.26 -4.47 14.08
C GLU A 84 -25.08 -4.88 12.62
N ASP A 85 -23.92 -4.62 12.00
CA ASP A 85 -23.64 -5.08 10.64
C ASP A 85 -22.25 -5.71 10.56
N GLU A 86 -22.18 -7.01 10.91
CA GLU A 86 -20.97 -7.86 10.88
C GLU A 86 -20.32 -7.95 9.48
N SER A 87 -20.92 -7.34 8.45
CA SER A 87 -20.46 -7.43 7.06
C SER A 87 -19.59 -6.27 6.58
N TYR A 88 -19.56 -5.14 7.30
CA TYR A 88 -18.75 -3.97 6.89
C TYR A 88 -18.00 -3.34 8.08
N HIS A 89 -16.83 -3.88 8.41
CA HIS A 89 -15.85 -3.23 9.29
C HIS A 89 -15.19 -2.01 8.65
N THR A 90 -15.98 -1.02 8.21
CA THR A 90 -15.44 0.18 7.56
C THR A 90 -15.13 1.21 8.63
N GLN A 91 -13.88 1.21 9.11
CA GLN A 91 -13.36 2.30 9.94
C GLN A 91 -13.28 3.57 9.08
N LEU A 92 -14.31 4.42 9.15
CA LEU A 92 -14.39 5.62 8.31
C LEU A 92 -13.50 6.73 8.88
N PRO A 93 -12.50 7.22 8.11
CA PRO A 93 -11.57 8.22 8.61
C PRO A 93 -12.21 9.61 8.74
N ILE A 94 -12.01 10.27 9.88
CA ILE A 94 -12.43 11.66 10.11
C ILE A 94 -11.31 12.60 9.64
N ILE A 95 -11.50 13.23 8.49
CA ILE A 95 -10.52 14.17 7.89
C ILE A 95 -10.73 15.59 8.43
N SER A 96 -10.53 15.75 9.73
CA SER A 96 -10.47 17.05 10.40
C SER A 96 -9.46 16.99 11.55
N CYS A 97 -9.00 18.16 11.99
CA CYS A 97 -7.99 18.21 13.04
C CYS A 97 -8.57 17.64 14.35
N PRO A 98 -7.95 16.63 14.97
CA PRO A 98 -8.46 16.04 16.20
C PRO A 98 -8.36 16.98 17.41
N GLN A 99 -7.59 18.07 17.30
CA GLN A 99 -7.37 19.06 18.36
C GLN A 99 -8.25 20.31 18.24
N CYS A 100 -8.38 20.89 17.04
CA CYS A 100 -9.10 22.16 16.83
C CYS A 100 -10.23 22.09 15.80
N SER A 101 -10.55 20.90 15.30
CA SER A 101 -11.64 20.63 14.33
C SER A 101 -11.52 21.37 12.98
N SER A 102 -10.41 22.05 12.73
CA SER A 102 -10.15 22.75 11.47
C SER A 102 -9.84 21.78 10.33
N GLN A 103 -9.87 22.26 9.10
CA GLN A 103 -9.40 21.50 7.94
C GLN A 103 -7.93 21.11 8.09
N VAL A 104 -7.58 19.95 7.52
CA VAL A 104 -6.24 19.38 7.56
C VAL A 104 -5.79 18.97 6.16
N GLU A 105 -4.48 18.97 5.97
CA GLU A 105 -3.83 18.37 4.82
C GLU A 105 -3.47 16.92 5.15
N VAL A 106 -3.72 16.00 4.23
CA VAL A 106 -3.25 14.61 4.38
C VAL A 106 -1.82 14.52 3.87
N VAL A 107 -0.90 14.11 4.75
CA VAL A 107 0.53 13.99 4.45
C VAL A 107 0.99 12.54 4.25
N LYS A 108 0.25 11.55 4.78
CA LYS A 108 0.47 10.11 4.53
C LYS A 108 -0.84 9.35 4.40
N GLY A 109 -0.76 8.13 3.86
CA GLY A 109 -1.88 7.21 3.71
C GLY A 109 -2.43 7.17 2.28
N ARG A 110 -1.76 7.79 1.31
CA ARG A 110 -2.17 7.80 -0.11
C ARG A 110 -1.23 7.01 -1.02
N SER A 111 -0.19 6.40 -0.45
CA SER A 111 0.84 5.71 -1.21
C SER A 111 0.36 4.42 -1.84
N CYS A 112 0.85 4.10 -3.03
CA CYS A 112 0.78 2.76 -3.62
C CYS A 112 2.05 2.57 -4.44
N VAL A 113 3.13 2.18 -3.77
CA VAL A 113 4.49 2.28 -4.31
C VAL A 113 5.29 1.01 -4.02
N VAL A 114 6.09 0.59 -5.00
CA VAL A 114 7.06 -0.49 -4.79
C VAL A 114 8.21 0.08 -3.98
N LYS A 115 8.42 -0.45 -2.78
CA LYS A 115 9.46 -0.02 -1.83
C LYS A 115 10.80 -0.69 -2.15
N SER A 116 10.76 -1.99 -2.46
CA SER A 116 11.95 -2.78 -2.79
C SER A 116 11.58 -4.08 -3.49
N VAL A 117 12.56 -4.67 -4.19
CA VAL A 117 12.44 -6.00 -4.80
C VAL A 117 13.66 -6.81 -4.36
N LYS A 118 13.43 -8.03 -3.89
CA LYS A 118 14.47 -8.99 -3.53
C LYS A 118 14.58 -10.02 -4.65
N ALA A 119 15.75 -10.12 -5.27
CA ALA A 119 15.98 -10.96 -6.44
C ALA A 119 17.34 -11.66 -6.36
N VAL A 120 17.46 -12.76 -7.10
CA VAL A 120 18.69 -13.54 -7.27
C VAL A 120 19.25 -13.25 -8.66
N GLU A 121 20.48 -12.74 -8.71
CA GLU A 121 21.23 -12.57 -9.97
C GLU A 121 21.78 -13.91 -10.44
N ARG A 122 21.87 -14.09 -11.76
CA ARG A 122 22.43 -15.30 -12.36
C ARG A 122 23.95 -15.30 -12.15
N ASP A 123 24.48 -16.36 -11.54
CA ASP A 123 25.93 -16.57 -11.44
C ASP A 123 26.53 -16.82 -12.84
N VAL A 124 27.56 -16.04 -13.21
CA VAL A 124 28.31 -16.14 -14.47
C VAL A 124 29.49 -17.09 -14.34
#